data_AF-A0A2R6NU76-F1
#
_entry.id   AF-A0A2R6NU76-F1
#
_cell.length_a   1.000
_cell.length_b   1.000
_cell.length_c   1.000
_cell.angle_alpha   90.00
_cell.angle_beta   90.00
_cell.angle_gamma   90.00
#
_symmetry.space_group_name_H-M   'P 1'
#
loop_
_entity.id
_entity.type
_entity.pdbx_description
1 polymer ?
#
loop_
_entity_poly.entity_id
_entity_poly.type
_entity_poly.pdbx_seq_one_letter_code
_entity_poly.pdbx_strand_id
1 'polypeptide(L)'
;MAAIGLGLPQETFREAGRYGPHLLAPTASDLNKYGKQDTILAGFHTDLNFLTIHGRSRFPGLNIWARNTGKRIPVRFPATGRYLLVQAGKQLEHLTGGLIKAGFHEVVVNEATLDALATKTQAGHLGRLDEVEPIYEPMKVGQQVQK
;
A
#
# COMPACT_ATOMS: atom_id res chain seq x y z
N MET A 1 7.83 13.42 14.35
CA MET A 1 9.09 12.83 13.84
C MET A 1 9.58 13.51 12.56
N ALA A 2 8.84 13.47 11.44
CA ALA A 2 9.32 14.06 10.17
C ALA A 2 9.65 15.57 10.26
N ALA A 3 8.78 16.38 10.87
CA ALA A 3 9.03 17.82 11.04
C ALA A 3 10.30 18.10 11.86
N ILE A 4 10.43 17.45 13.03
CA ILE A 4 11.61 17.55 13.90
C ILE A 4 12.90 17.15 13.13
N GLY A 5 12.86 16.06 12.36
CA GLY A 5 14.00 15.61 11.56
C GLY A 5 14.41 16.58 10.44
N LEU A 6 13.51 17.47 10.03
CA LEU A 6 13.78 18.55 9.07
C LEU A 6 14.15 19.89 9.76
N GLY A 7 14.29 19.91 11.09
CA GLY A 7 14.56 21.14 11.84
C GLY A 7 13.36 22.10 11.92
N LEU A 8 12.16 21.60 11.65
CA LEU A 8 10.91 22.38 11.73
C LEU A 8 10.26 22.21 13.11
N PRO A 9 9.42 23.17 13.54
CA PRO A 9 8.56 22.98 14.70
C PRO A 9 7.79 21.65 14.61
N GLN A 10 7.69 20.93 15.72
CA GLN A 10 7.08 19.59 15.77
C GLN A 10 5.69 19.52 15.11
N GLU A 11 4.93 20.62 15.23
CA GLU A 11 3.53 20.69 14.82
C GLU A 11 3.33 21.08 13.37
N THR A 12 4.38 21.47 12.63
CA THR A 12 4.28 22.00 11.27
C THR A 12 3.41 21.13 10.35
N PHE A 13 3.68 19.82 10.27
CA PHE A 13 2.90 18.94 9.41
C PHE A 13 1.59 18.48 10.03
N ARG A 14 1.49 18.44 11.37
CA ARG A 14 0.23 18.10 12.05
C ARG A 14 -0.82 19.17 11.79
N GLU A 15 -0.44 20.43 11.96
CA GLU A 15 -1.34 21.57 11.75
C GLU A 15 -1.68 21.75 10.27
N ALA A 16 -0.71 21.58 9.38
CA ALA A 16 -0.97 21.62 7.93
C ALA A 16 -1.93 20.50 7.47
N GLY A 17 -1.88 19.34 8.11
CA GLY A 17 -2.79 18.21 7.85
C GLY A 17 -4.11 18.27 8.61
N ARG A 18 -4.36 19.31 9.42
CA ARG A 18 -5.60 19.44 10.20
C ARG A 18 -6.78 19.55 9.23
N TYR A 19 -7.75 18.64 9.38
CA TYR A 19 -8.89 18.49 8.46
C TYR A 19 -8.48 18.15 7.00
N GLY A 20 -7.27 17.64 6.80
CA GLY A 20 -6.82 17.17 5.50
C GLY A 20 -7.62 15.94 5.04
N PRO A 21 -7.81 15.76 3.72
CA PRO A 21 -8.54 14.61 3.19
C PRO A 21 -7.70 13.33 3.35
N HIS A 22 -8.08 12.49 4.31
CA HIS A 22 -7.50 11.17 4.50
C HIS A 22 -8.33 10.13 3.75
N LEU A 23 -7.67 9.36 2.89
CA LEU A 23 -8.33 8.30 2.12
C LEU A 23 -7.88 6.94 2.63
N LEU A 24 -8.86 6.10 2.94
CA LEU A 24 -8.65 4.67 3.11
C LEU A 24 -9.02 3.99 1.80
N ALA A 25 -8.03 3.38 1.14
CA ALA A 25 -8.20 2.70 -0.13
C ALA A 25 -8.02 1.17 0.04
N PRO A 26 -9.05 0.43 0.49
CA PRO A 26 -8.99 -1.02 0.53
C PRO A 26 -9.01 -1.54 -0.91
N THR A 27 -7.83 -1.90 -1.42
CA THR A 27 -7.70 -2.52 -2.74
C THR A 27 -7.79 -4.04 -2.60
N ALA A 28 -8.59 -4.65 -3.47
CA ALA A 28 -8.74 -6.09 -3.56
C ALA A 28 -8.56 -6.53 -5.02
N SER A 29 -8.04 -7.74 -5.21
CA SER A 29 -7.91 -8.36 -6.52
C SER A 29 -8.49 -9.75 -6.46
N ASP A 30 -9.25 -10.13 -7.48
CA ASP A 30 -9.74 -11.50 -7.64
C ASP A 30 -8.58 -12.40 -8.10
N LEU A 31 -8.03 -13.19 -7.17
CA LEU A 31 -6.92 -14.10 -7.46
C LEU A 31 -7.38 -15.37 -8.23
N ASN A 32 -8.68 -15.67 -8.31
CA ASN A 32 -9.12 -16.74 -9.22
C ASN A 32 -8.97 -16.31 -10.68
N LYS A 33 -9.15 -15.02 -10.96
CA LYS A 33 -9.02 -14.44 -12.30
C LYS A 33 -7.60 -13.93 -12.60
N TYR A 34 -6.96 -13.30 -11.63
CA TYR A 34 -5.68 -12.58 -11.80
C TYR A 34 -4.53 -13.18 -10.97
N GLY A 35 -4.68 -14.40 -10.46
CA GLY A 35 -3.68 -15.06 -9.59
C GLY A 35 -2.55 -15.78 -10.33
N LYS A 36 -2.35 -15.53 -11.64
CA LYS A 36 -1.21 -16.10 -12.37
C LYS A 36 0.08 -15.43 -11.90
N GLN A 37 1.15 -16.20 -11.73
CA GLN A 37 2.48 -15.67 -11.42
C GLN A 37 2.86 -14.51 -12.35
N ASP A 38 3.49 -13.49 -11.78
CA ASP A 38 3.94 -12.26 -12.45
C ASP A 38 2.81 -11.35 -12.96
N THR A 39 1.55 -11.62 -12.61
CA THR A 39 0.45 -10.68 -12.89
C THR A 39 0.65 -9.40 -12.08
N ILE A 40 0.64 -8.26 -12.78
CA ILE A 40 0.71 -6.92 -12.18
C ILE A 40 -0.70 -6.53 -11.73
N LEU A 41 -0.94 -6.52 -10.41
CA LEU A 41 -2.20 -6.11 -9.79
C LEU A 41 -2.26 -4.59 -9.58
N ALA A 42 -1.11 -3.97 -9.34
CA ALA A 42 -0.93 -2.52 -9.39
C ALA A 42 0.44 -2.22 -10.00
N GLY A 43 0.48 -1.40 -11.05
CA GLY A 43 1.72 -1.06 -11.75
C GLY A 43 2.69 -0.26 -10.88
N PHE A 44 3.91 -0.07 -11.36
CA PHE A 44 4.92 0.77 -10.71
C PHE A 44 4.49 2.24 -10.64
N HIS A 45 4.36 2.79 -9.43
CA HIS A 45 3.94 4.18 -9.23
C HIS A 45 4.41 4.75 -7.89
N THR A 46 4.10 6.04 -7.67
CA THR A 46 4.12 6.71 -6.36
C THR A 46 2.73 7.23 -6.06
N ASP A 47 2.38 7.33 -4.80
CA ASP A 47 1.15 8.00 -4.40
C ASP A 47 1.27 9.52 -4.37
N LEU A 48 0.13 10.19 -4.56
CA LEU A 48 0.05 11.65 -4.64
C LEU A 48 0.06 12.33 -3.26
N ASN A 49 -0.45 11.64 -2.23
CA ASN A 49 -0.71 12.20 -0.90
C ASN A 49 0.58 12.51 -0.11
N PHE A 50 0.44 13.05 1.10
CA PHE A 50 1.58 13.37 1.97
C PHE A 50 2.33 12.12 2.46
N LEU A 51 1.59 11.14 2.96
CA LEU A 51 2.10 9.84 3.38
C LEU A 51 1.18 8.73 2.86
N THR A 52 1.78 7.58 2.57
CA THR A 52 1.07 6.32 2.34
C THR A 52 1.43 5.35 3.45
N ILE A 53 0.43 4.68 4.01
CA ILE A 53 0.60 3.75 5.11
C ILE A 53 0.01 2.41 4.68
N HIS A 54 0.86 1.39 4.59
CA HIS A 54 0.46 0.04 4.25
C HIS A 54 0.42 -0.85 5.50
N GLY A 55 -0.69 -1.55 5.67
CA GLY A 55 -0.81 -2.66 6.61
C GLY A 55 -0.35 -3.99 5.99
N ARG A 56 -0.34 -5.03 6.82
CA ARG A 56 -0.06 -6.40 6.37
C ARG A 56 -1.17 -6.91 5.45
N SER A 57 -0.82 -7.44 4.28
CA SER A 57 -1.76 -8.16 3.41
C SER A 57 -1.86 -9.64 3.78
N ARG A 58 -3.05 -10.24 3.59
CA ARG A 58 -3.26 -11.70 3.68
C ARG A 58 -2.54 -12.46 2.57
N PHE A 59 -2.47 -11.85 1.37
CA PHE A 59 -1.76 -12.37 0.22
C PHE A 59 -0.63 -11.38 -0.11
N PRO A 60 0.64 -11.71 0.21
CA PRO A 60 1.78 -10.84 -0.07
C PRO A 60 1.89 -10.54 -1.58
N GLY A 61 2.57 -9.46 -1.94
CA GLY A 61 2.72 -9.04 -3.34
C GLY A 61 3.24 -7.62 -3.52
N LEU A 62 3.20 -6.80 -2.45
CA LEU A 62 3.75 -5.45 -2.43
C LEU A 62 5.28 -5.48 -2.57
N ASN A 63 5.79 -4.77 -3.57
CA ASN A 63 7.19 -4.46 -3.72
C ASN A 63 7.40 -2.95 -3.59
N ILE A 64 8.48 -2.55 -2.93
CA ILE A 64 8.98 -1.17 -2.95
C ILE A 64 10.26 -1.09 -3.75
N TRP A 65 10.64 0.12 -4.16
CA TRP A 65 11.87 0.32 -4.91
C TRP A 65 12.78 1.32 -4.23
N ALA A 66 14.02 0.90 -3.99
CA ALA A 66 15.03 1.73 -3.38
C ALA A 66 15.37 2.90 -4.31
N ARG A 67 15.10 4.14 -3.88
CA ARG A 67 15.29 5.35 -4.71
C ARG A 67 16.75 5.61 -5.10
N ASN A 68 17.72 5.05 -4.36
CA ASN A 68 19.15 5.21 -4.60
C ASN A 68 19.75 4.17 -5.56
N THR A 69 19.17 2.97 -5.64
CA THR A 69 19.71 1.86 -6.47
C THR A 69 18.77 1.39 -7.56
N GLY A 70 17.48 1.75 -7.50
CA GLY A 70 16.46 1.16 -8.36
C GLY A 70 16.19 -0.32 -8.05
N LYS A 71 16.70 -0.86 -6.93
CA LYS A 71 16.45 -2.24 -6.55
C LYS A 71 15.00 -2.43 -6.12
N ARG A 72 14.31 -3.38 -6.74
CA ARG A 72 13.01 -3.89 -6.27
C ARG A 72 13.20 -4.73 -5.00
N ILE A 73 12.39 -4.46 -3.98
CA ILE A 73 12.45 -5.11 -2.67
C ILE A 73 11.03 -5.59 -2.30
N PRO A 74 10.82 -6.90 -2.12
CA PRO A 74 9.54 -7.40 -1.64
C PRO A 74 9.34 -7.00 -0.17
N VAL A 75 8.17 -6.44 0.14
CA VAL A 75 7.84 -6.05 1.51
C VAL A 75 7.53 -7.30 2.33
N ARG A 76 8.22 -7.43 3.47
CA ARG A 76 7.98 -8.50 4.45
C ARG A 76 7.76 -7.88 5.82
N PHE A 77 6.61 -8.16 6.41
CA PHE A 77 6.31 -7.76 7.78
C PHE A 77 6.79 -8.86 8.75
N PRO A 78 7.44 -8.50 9.88
CA PRO A 78 7.81 -9.45 10.93
C PRO A 78 6.61 -10.30 11.38
N ALA A 79 6.85 -11.56 11.77
CA ALA A 79 5.77 -12.49 12.13
C ALA A 79 5.02 -12.08 13.42
N THR A 80 5.71 -11.42 14.33
CA THR A 80 5.14 -10.91 15.58
C THR A 80 4.77 -9.43 15.46
N GLY A 81 3.91 -8.93 16.34
CA GLY A 81 3.64 -7.49 16.45
C GLY A 81 2.70 -6.91 15.37
N ARG A 82 2.46 -5.60 15.50
CA ARG A 82 1.63 -4.80 14.57
C ARG A 82 2.51 -3.71 13.97
N TYR A 83 2.90 -3.93 12.72
CA TYR A 83 3.79 -3.04 11.99
C TYR A 83 3.06 -2.41 10.81
N LEU A 84 3.45 -1.18 10.50
CA LEU A 84 2.99 -0.45 9.34
C LEU A 84 4.22 -0.06 8.51
N LEU A 85 4.10 -0.17 7.20
CA LEU A 85 5.08 0.41 6.28
C LEU A 85 4.60 1.82 5.93
N VAL A 86 5.43 2.82 6.17
CA VAL A 86 5.12 4.22 5.85
C VAL A 86 6.03 4.68 4.73
N GLN A 87 5.45 5.19 3.64
CA GLN A 87 6.16 5.80 2.53
C GLN A 87 5.80 7.28 2.41
N ALA A 88 6.76 8.11 2.02
CA ALA A 88 6.48 9.47 1.58
C ALA A 88 5.68 9.41 0.26
N GLY A 89 4.69 10.28 0.10
CA GLY A 89 4.07 10.51 -1.21
C GLY A 89 4.52 11.84 -1.83
N LYS A 90 3.93 12.20 -2.98
CA LYS A 90 4.40 13.33 -3.79
C LYS A 90 4.25 14.68 -3.12
N GLN A 91 3.24 14.90 -2.28
CA GLN A 91 3.11 16.14 -1.53
C GLN A 91 4.33 16.40 -0.63
N LEU A 92 4.84 15.39 0.08
CA LEU A 92 6.03 15.55 0.91
C LEU A 92 7.29 15.75 0.05
N GLU A 93 7.38 15.09 -1.10
CA GLU A 93 8.48 15.32 -2.05
C GLU A 93 8.52 16.77 -2.54
N HIS A 94 7.37 17.34 -2.90
CA HIS A 94 7.30 18.75 -3.32
C HIS A 94 7.59 19.72 -2.18
N LEU A 95 7.00 19.51 -1.00
CA LEU A 95 7.19 20.40 0.16
C LEU A 95 8.64 20.44 0.64
N THR A 96 9.40 19.37 0.44
CA THR A 96 10.80 19.28 0.84
C THR A 96 11.78 19.60 -0.29
N GLY A 97 11.29 20.09 -1.44
CA GLY A 97 12.13 20.38 -2.61
C GLY A 97 12.88 19.14 -3.14
N GLY A 98 12.31 17.95 -2.97
CA GLY A 98 12.91 16.69 -3.39
C GLY A 98 13.94 16.10 -2.43
N LEU A 99 14.14 16.69 -1.25
CA LEU A 99 15.00 16.11 -0.20
C LEU A 99 14.44 14.76 0.28
N ILE A 100 13.15 14.69 0.55
CA ILE A 100 12.46 13.43 0.84
C ILE A 100 11.73 12.98 -0.42
N LYS A 101 12.17 11.85 -0.96
CA LYS A 101 11.65 11.30 -2.21
C LYS A 101 10.45 10.40 -1.98
N ALA A 102 9.39 10.57 -2.77
CA ALA A 102 8.20 9.74 -2.74
C ALA A 102 8.55 8.26 -2.97
N GLY A 103 7.96 7.36 -2.19
CA GLY A 103 8.24 5.93 -2.30
C GLY A 103 7.62 5.34 -3.55
N PHE A 104 8.43 4.66 -4.36
CA PHE A 104 7.92 3.83 -5.44
C PHE A 104 7.43 2.50 -4.90
N HIS A 105 6.33 2.01 -5.46
CA HIS A 105 5.81 0.69 -5.17
C HIS A 105 5.02 0.09 -6.34
N GLU A 106 4.87 -1.23 -6.31
CA GLU A 106 4.03 -2.01 -7.22
C GLU A 106 3.46 -3.22 -6.48
N VAL A 107 2.39 -3.82 -6.99
CA VAL A 107 1.83 -5.07 -6.46
C VAL A 107 1.81 -6.11 -7.57
N VAL A 108 2.51 -7.21 -7.35
CA VAL A 108 2.66 -8.31 -8.32
C VAL A 108 2.36 -9.63 -7.62
N VAL A 109 1.70 -10.55 -8.32
CA VAL A 109 1.56 -11.94 -7.87
C VAL A 109 2.92 -12.62 -7.93
N ASN A 110 3.50 -12.88 -6.77
CA ASN A 110 4.80 -13.56 -6.63
C ASN A 110 4.63 -14.94 -5.97
N GLU A 111 5.73 -15.67 -5.80
CA GLU A 111 5.73 -17.00 -5.16
C GLU A 111 5.06 -16.98 -3.79
N ALA A 112 5.33 -15.97 -2.95
CA ALA A 112 4.69 -15.84 -1.64
C ALA A 112 3.18 -15.58 -1.73
N THR A 113 2.69 -14.94 -2.80
CA THR A 113 1.25 -14.85 -3.10
C THR A 113 0.67 -16.24 -3.35
N LEU A 114 1.34 -17.03 -4.20
CA LEU A 114 0.89 -18.37 -4.59
C LEU A 114 0.93 -19.35 -3.41
N ASP A 115 1.97 -19.28 -2.57
CA ASP A 115 2.09 -20.09 -1.36
C ASP A 115 0.93 -19.80 -0.38
N ALA A 116 0.61 -18.52 -0.20
CA ALA A 116 -0.52 -18.10 0.63
C ALA A 116 -1.86 -18.58 0.04
N LEU A 117 -2.00 -18.56 -1.29
CA LEU A 117 -3.18 -19.07 -2.00
C LEU A 117 -3.32 -20.59 -1.86
N ALA A 118 -2.23 -21.34 -2.02
CA ALA A 118 -2.20 -22.79 -1.88
C ALA A 118 -2.54 -23.22 -0.44
N THR A 119 -1.94 -22.56 0.56
CA THR A 119 -2.22 -22.81 1.98
C THR A 119 -3.72 -22.59 2.29
N LYS A 120 -4.31 -21.53 1.74
CA LYS A 120 -5.74 -21.23 1.93
C LYS A 120 -6.67 -22.21 1.20
N THR A 121 -6.25 -22.67 0.01
CA THR A 121 -6.99 -23.68 -0.76
C THR A 121 -7.01 -25.02 -0.05
N GLN A 122 -5.86 -25.46 0.48
CA GLN A 122 -5.76 -26.68 1.28
C GLN A 122 -6.56 -26.60 2.58
N ALA A 123 -6.67 -25.41 3.17
CA ALA A 123 -7.54 -25.15 4.31
C ALA A 123 -9.05 -25.02 3.94
N GLY A 124 -9.45 -25.28 2.68
CA GLY A 124 -10.84 -25.26 2.24
C GLY A 124 -11.48 -23.86 2.16
N HIS A 125 -10.69 -22.80 2.24
CA HIS A 125 -11.15 -21.41 2.38
C HIS A 125 -10.64 -20.53 1.23
N LEU A 126 -10.99 -20.91 0.00
CA LEU A 126 -10.92 -20.01 -1.16
C LEU A 126 -12.09 -19.02 -1.08
N GLY A 127 -12.00 -18.02 -0.21
CA GLY A 127 -12.93 -16.89 -0.21
C GLY A 127 -14.41 -17.21 0.06
N ARG A 128 -14.74 -18.40 0.57
CA ARG A 128 -16.04 -18.62 1.21
C ARG A 128 -15.94 -18.02 2.60
N LEU A 129 -16.46 -16.81 2.73
CA LEU A 129 -16.88 -16.30 4.01
C LEU A 129 -18.06 -17.20 4.42
N ASP A 130 -17.99 -17.83 5.59
CA ASP A 130 -19.13 -18.53 6.19
C ASP A 130 -20.28 -17.56 6.56
N GLU A 131 -20.10 -16.26 6.28
CA GLU A 131 -21.12 -15.22 6.32
C GLU A 131 -21.13 -14.45 4.99
N VAL A 132 -22.30 -14.23 4.42
CA VAL A 132 -22.46 -13.43 3.20
C VAL A 132 -22.05 -11.98 3.51
N GLU A 133 -20.78 -11.61 3.33
CA GLU A 133 -20.42 -10.19 3.29
C GLU A 133 -21.10 -9.56 2.08
N PRO A 134 -21.71 -8.38 2.23
CA PRO A 134 -22.26 -7.67 1.10
C PRO A 134 -21.15 -7.41 0.07
N ILE A 135 -21.34 -7.91 -1.14
CA ILE A 135 -20.52 -7.55 -2.28
C ILE A 135 -20.79 -6.07 -2.54
N TYR A 136 -19.85 -5.20 -2.16
CA TYR A 136 -19.92 -3.80 -2.52
C TYR A 136 -19.61 -3.66 -4.00
N GLU A 137 -20.46 -2.91 -4.72
CA GLU A 137 -20.18 -2.51 -6.08
C GLU A 137 -18.78 -1.85 -6.15
N PRO A 138 -17.93 -2.22 -7.13
CA PRO A 138 -16.60 -1.66 -7.25
C PRO A 138 -16.67 -0.13 -7.39
N MET A 139 -16.29 0.60 -6.35
CA MET A 139 -16.14 2.04 -6.47
C MET A 139 -14.90 2.34 -7.32
N LYS A 140 -15.06 3.16 -8.37
CA LYS A 140 -13.91 3.68 -9.11
C LYS A 140 -13.04 4.51 -8.17
N VAL A 141 -11.82 4.03 -7.92
CA VAL A 141 -10.80 4.63 -7.02
C VAL A 141 -10.56 6.14 -7.32
N GLY A 142 -10.83 6.60 -8.54
CA GLY A 142 -10.67 8.01 -8.95
C GLY A 142 -11.89 8.93 -8.78
N GLN A 143 -13.11 8.42 -8.53
CA GLN A 143 -14.30 9.29 -8.37
C GLN A 143 -14.47 9.87 -6.96
N GLN A 144 -13.74 9.35 -5.98
CA GLN A 144 -13.82 9.81 -4.59
C GLN A 144 -12.98 11.07 -4.32
N VAL A 145 -12.12 11.47 -5.27
CA VAL A 145 -11.14 12.56 -5.11
C VAL A 145 -11.39 13.75 -6.04
N GLN A 146 -12.43 13.70 -6.86
CA GLN A 146 -12.76 14.74 -7.86
C GLN A 146 -14.10 15.45 -7.59
N LYS A 147 -14.49 15.60 -6.32
CA LYS A 147 -15.58 16.51 -5.95
C LYS A 147 -15.02 17.73 -5.25
#